data_AF-A0A0B7BP81-F1
#
_entry.id   AF-A0A0B7BP81-F1
#
_cell.length_a   1.000
_cell.length_b   1.000
_cell.length_c   1.000
_cell.angle_alpha   90.00
_cell.angle_beta   90.00
_cell.angle_gamma   90.00
#
_symmetry.space_group_name_H-M   'P 1'
#
loop_
_entity.id
_entity.type
_entity.pdbx_description
1 polymer ?
#
loop_
_entity_poly.entity_id
_entity_poly.type
_entity_poly.pdbx_seq_one_letter_code
_entity_poly.pdbx_strand_id
1 'polypeptide(L)'
;YPVPWEQVSNTAKIITTISGITTGEIHNDLQKRTATMCMIQEKQLKQPWIHAYTDGSATNAIKKGGAGIFSTYPNNHNETRYIPMGKFCSNYTAEAQALL
;
A
#
# COMPACT_ATOMS: atom_id res chain seq x y z
N TYR A 1 13.72 -21.75 -18.42
CA TYR A 1 13.83 -20.38 -17.92
C TYR A 1 12.80 -19.54 -18.66
N PRO A 2 11.84 -18.88 -17.98
CA PRO A 2 10.85 -18.06 -18.67
C PRO A 2 11.48 -16.76 -19.20
N VAL A 3 10.95 -16.25 -20.32
CA VAL A 3 11.53 -15.16 -21.11
C VAL A 3 11.15 -13.76 -20.57
N PRO A 4 12.01 -12.73 -20.72
CA PRO A 4 11.90 -11.46 -19.98
C PRO A 4 10.68 -10.57 -20.27
N TRP A 5 9.94 -10.82 -21.35
CA TRP A 5 8.79 -10.00 -21.77
C TRP A 5 7.46 -10.74 -21.69
N GLU A 6 7.44 -11.93 -21.12
CA GLU A 6 6.18 -12.61 -20.82
C GLU A 6 5.53 -11.84 -19.66
N GLN A 7 4.60 -10.95 -20.01
CA GLN A 7 3.76 -10.26 -19.05
C GLN A 7 2.95 -11.36 -18.38
N VAL A 8 3.43 -11.86 -17.23
CA VAL A 8 2.68 -12.78 -16.38
C VAL A 8 1.39 -12.05 -16.07
N SER A 9 0.31 -12.42 -16.76
CA SER A 9 -1.01 -11.87 -16.53
C SER A 9 -1.54 -12.46 -15.24
N ASN A 10 -0.85 -12.19 -14.13
CA ASN A 10 -1.50 -12.17 -12.84
C ASN A 10 -2.40 -10.94 -12.89
N THR A 11 -3.57 -11.12 -13.52
CA THR A 11 -4.68 -10.19 -13.44
C THR A 11 -4.94 -9.98 -11.96
N ALA A 12 -4.46 -8.85 -11.44
CA ALA A 12 -4.67 -8.47 -10.06
C ALA A 12 -6.17 -8.53 -9.81
N LYS A 13 -6.60 -9.44 -8.93
CA LYS A 13 -8.01 -9.59 -8.59
C LYS A 13 -8.38 -8.43 -7.67
N ILE A 14 -8.95 -7.38 -8.23
CA ILE A 14 -9.45 -6.24 -7.46
C ILE A 14 -10.77 -6.65 -6.82
N ILE A 15 -10.81 -6.68 -5.49
CA ILE A 15 -12.02 -6.93 -4.70
C ILE A 15 -12.39 -5.60 -4.04
N THR A 16 -13.53 -5.03 -4.44
CA THR A 16 -14.01 -3.72 -3.94
C THR A 16 -15.16 -3.85 -2.93
N THR A 17 -15.60 -5.07 -2.63
CA THR A 17 -16.73 -5.34 -1.74
C THR A 17 -16.29 -6.13 -0.52
N ILE A 18 -16.82 -5.76 0.64
CA ILE A 18 -16.55 -6.42 1.92
C ILE A 18 -17.86 -7.01 2.45
N SER A 19 -17.84 -8.29 2.81
CA SER A 19 -18.99 -8.96 3.40
C SER A 19 -19.34 -8.26 4.72
N GLY A 20 -20.58 -7.78 4.84
CA GLY A 20 -21.08 -7.09 6.05
C GLY A 20 -20.98 -5.57 6.02
N ILE A 21 -20.40 -4.94 4.99
CA ILE A 21 -20.52 -3.48 4.78
C ILE A 21 -21.43 -3.26 3.58
N THR A 22 -22.64 -2.77 3.82
CA THR A 22 -23.59 -2.40 2.76
C THR A 22 -23.68 -0.88 2.60
N THR A 23 -23.97 -0.43 1.37
CA THR A 23 -24.05 0.99 1.01
C THR A 23 -25.20 1.75 1.69
N GLY A 24 -26.16 1.05 2.31
CA GLY A 24 -27.34 1.62 2.96
C GLY A 24 -27.23 1.82 4.47
N GLU A 25 -26.15 1.34 5.09
CA GLU A 25 -25.94 1.39 6.54
C GLU A 25 -24.83 2.37 6.90
N ILE A 26 -25.08 3.21 7.91
CA ILE A 26 -24.07 4.15 8.43
C ILE A 26 -23.06 3.35 9.25
N HIS A 27 -21.92 3.05 8.62
CA HIS A 27 -20.77 2.46 9.29
C HIS A 27 -19.73 3.53 9.58
N ASN A 28 -19.20 3.55 10.80
CA ASN A 28 -18.06 4.39 11.14
C ASN A 28 -16.75 3.82 10.54
N ASP A 29 -15.71 4.65 10.48
CA ASP A 29 -14.44 4.26 9.83
C ASP A 29 -13.75 3.08 10.51
N LEU A 30 -13.91 2.95 11.83
CA LEU A 30 -13.36 1.83 12.58
C LEU A 30 -14.05 0.51 12.20
N GLN A 31 -15.37 0.51 12.06
CA GLN A 31 -16.15 -0.65 11.62
C GLN A 31 -15.76 -1.06 10.20
N LYS A 32 -15.64 -0.08 9.29
CA LYS A 32 -15.22 -0.34 7.92
C LYS A 32 -13.84 -0.99 7.89
N ARG A 33 -12.87 -0.37 8.55
CA ARG A 33 -11.49 -0.89 8.65
C ARG A 33 -11.44 -2.29 9.23
N THR A 34 -12.19 -2.55 10.31
CA THR A 34 -12.19 -3.85 10.99
C THR A 34 -12.74 -4.94 10.09
N ALA A 35 -13.88 -4.72 9.43
CA ALA A 35 -14.46 -5.71 8.53
C ALA A 35 -13.59 -5.97 7.29
N THR A 36 -12.94 -4.93 6.72
CA THR A 36 -11.94 -5.10 5.65
C THR A 36 -10.81 -6.01 6.10
N MET A 37 -10.23 -5.74 7.28
CA MET A 37 -9.12 -6.49 7.81
C MET A 37 -9.49 -7.96 8.05
N CYS A 38 -10.66 -8.24 8.63
CA CYS A 38 -11.16 -9.61 8.80
C CYS A 38 -11.32 -10.34 7.46
N MET A 39 -11.90 -9.69 6.45
CA MET A 39 -12.05 -10.30 5.12
C MET A 39 -10.71 -10.62 4.48
N ILE A 40 -9.73 -9.71 4.54
CA ILE A 40 -8.37 -9.96 4.05
C ILE A 40 -7.80 -11.16 4.79
N GLN A 41 -7.91 -11.18 6.12
CA GLN A 41 -7.45 -12.27 6.98
C GLN A 41 -8.00 -13.63 6.56
N GLU A 42 -9.31 -13.73 6.37
CA GLU A 42 -9.98 -15.01 6.09
C GLU A 42 -9.81 -15.47 4.65
N LYS A 43 -9.92 -14.54 3.68
CA LYS A 43 -9.99 -14.90 2.24
C LYS A 43 -8.63 -15.01 1.57
N GLN A 44 -7.59 -14.39 2.13
CA GLN A 44 -6.28 -14.27 1.48
C GLN A 44 -5.11 -14.81 2.32
N LEU A 45 -5.27 -15.09 3.63
CA LEU A 45 -4.12 -15.40 4.50
C LEU A 45 -4.06 -16.88 4.91
N LYS A 46 -3.12 -17.62 4.30
CA LYS A 46 -2.51 -18.80 4.94
C LYS A 46 -1.10 -18.53 5.49
N GLN A 47 -0.51 -17.38 5.13
CA GLN A 47 0.87 -17.03 5.43
C GLN A 47 0.91 -15.65 6.07
N PRO A 48 1.88 -15.36 6.96
CA PRO A 48 1.98 -14.06 7.61
C PRO A 48 2.52 -12.99 6.65
N TRP A 49 2.06 -11.74 6.81
CA TRP A 49 2.32 -10.65 5.86
C TRP A 49 3.34 -9.64 6.38
N ILE A 50 4.02 -9.00 5.43
CA ILE A 50 4.75 -7.77 5.67
C ILE A 50 3.78 -6.62 5.39
N HIS A 51 3.56 -5.77 6.38
CA HIS A 51 2.76 -4.56 6.23
C HIS A 51 3.66 -3.41 5.80
N ALA A 52 3.56 -2.96 4.56
CA ALA A 52 4.29 -1.81 4.05
C ALA A 52 3.38 -0.58 3.98
N TYR A 53 3.83 0.52 4.55
CA TYR A 53 3.18 1.83 4.54
C TYR A 53 4.12 2.80 3.82
N THR A 54 3.64 3.40 2.74
CA THR A 54 4.42 4.26 1.87
C THR A 54 3.84 5.66 1.88
N ASP A 55 4.70 6.67 1.85
CA ASP A 55 4.28 8.06 1.73
C ASP A 55 5.33 8.85 0.95
N GLY A 56 4.87 9.78 0.14
CA GLY A 56 5.68 10.63 -0.71
C GLY A 56 5.25 12.08 -0.58
N SER A 57 6.18 12.95 -0.22
CA SER A 57 5.90 14.38 -0.04
C SER A 57 6.82 15.25 -0.87
N ALA A 58 6.33 16.42 -1.27
CA ALA A 58 7.11 17.49 -1.85
C ALA A 58 6.65 18.87 -1.36
N THR A 59 7.59 19.76 -1.14
CA THR A 59 7.32 21.15 -0.74
C THR A 59 6.62 21.87 -1.89
N ASN A 60 5.49 22.51 -1.60
CA ASN A 60 4.61 23.16 -2.59
C ASN A 60 4.22 22.22 -3.76
N ALA A 61 4.22 20.91 -3.52
CA ALA A 61 3.95 19.87 -4.51
C ALA A 61 4.89 19.83 -5.73
N ILE A 62 6.04 20.53 -5.73
CA ILE A 62 6.94 20.62 -6.91
C ILE A 62 8.45 20.56 -6.61
N LYS A 63 8.88 20.64 -5.35
CA LYS A 63 10.31 20.74 -4.99
C LYS A 63 10.65 20.08 -3.67
N LYS A 64 11.93 19.73 -3.49
CA LYS A 64 12.47 19.11 -2.26
C LYS A 64 11.60 17.92 -1.81
N GLY A 65 11.48 16.94 -2.70
CA GLY A 65 10.65 15.78 -2.40
C GLY A 65 11.35 14.80 -1.46
N GLY A 66 10.58 13.91 -0.86
CA GLY A 66 11.09 12.76 -0.13
C GLY A 66 10.07 11.64 -0.20
N ALA A 67 10.55 10.41 -0.31
CA ALA A 67 9.75 9.21 -0.21
C ALA A 67 10.13 8.44 1.06
N GLY A 68 9.14 7.86 1.71
CA GLY A 68 9.28 7.09 2.94
C GLY A 68 8.55 5.77 2.84
N ILE A 69 9.17 4.72 3.40
CA ILE A 69 8.59 3.38 3.49
C ILE A 69 8.78 2.91 4.92
N PHE A 70 7.69 2.47 5.55
CA PHE A 70 7.71 1.80 6.85
C PHE A 70 7.15 0.38 6.66
N SER A 71 7.93 -0.63 7.03
CA SER A 71 7.55 -2.04 6.88
C SER A 71 7.56 -2.76 8.22
N THR A 72 6.44 -3.41 8.54
CA THR A 72 6.30 -4.29 9.71
C THR A 72 6.25 -5.74 9.25
N TYR A 73 7.23 -6.52 9.69
CA TYR A 73 7.38 -7.93 9.36
C TYR A 73 6.62 -8.82 10.37
N PRO A 74 6.30 -10.07 10.01
CA PRO A 74 5.61 -11.04 10.88
C PRO A 74 6.24 -11.30 12.25
N ASN A 75 7.56 -11.12 12.35
CA ASN A 75 8.33 -11.29 13.58
C ASN A 75 8.35 -10.03 14.45
N ASN A 76 7.45 -9.08 14.20
CA ASN A 76 7.41 -7.75 14.81
C ASN A 76 8.67 -6.90 14.57
N HIS A 77 9.52 -7.29 13.62
CA HIS A 77 10.61 -6.44 13.17
C HIS A 77 10.02 -5.29 12.35
N ASN A 78 10.53 -4.09 12.59
CA ASN A 78 10.14 -2.89 11.85
C ASN A 78 11.35 -2.34 11.10
N GLU A 79 11.14 -1.95 9.85
CA GLU A 79 12.16 -1.31 9.03
C GLU A 79 11.60 -0.01 8.46
N THR A 80 12.43 1.03 8.46
CA THR A 80 12.08 2.30 7.82
C THR A 80 13.14 2.68 6.81
N ARG A 81 12.71 3.10 5.62
CA ARG A 81 13.58 3.62 4.57
C ARG A 81 13.12 5.00 4.14
N TYR A 82 14.08 5.83 3.79
CA TYR A 82 13.85 7.18 3.30
C TYR A 82 14.68 7.40 2.05
N ILE A 83 14.06 7.99 1.03
CA ILE A 83 14.69 8.30 -0.24
C ILE A 83 14.58 9.82 -0.43
N PRO A 84 15.68 10.58 -0.29
CA PRO A 84 15.65 12.00 -0.57
C PRO A 84 15.47 12.20 -2.08
N MET A 85 14.42 12.93 -2.47
CA MET A 85 14.20 13.27 -3.88
C MET A 85 14.87 14.60 -4.19
N GLY A 86 15.31 14.74 -5.44
CA GLY A 86 16.04 15.91 -5.91
C GLY A 86 15.28 17.24 -5.78
N LYS A 87 15.95 18.31 -6.19
CA LYS A 87 15.46 19.70 -6.07
C LYS A 87 14.08 19.91 -6.69
N PHE A 88 13.76 19.21 -7.77
CA PHE A 88 12.47 19.24 -8.46
C PHE A 88 11.83 17.86 -8.35
N CYS A 89 10.70 17.78 -7.66
CA CYS A 89 9.97 16.54 -7.43
C CYS A 89 8.52 16.91 -7.13
N SER A 90 7.58 16.33 -7.89
CA SER A 90 6.17 16.52 -7.58
C SER A 90 5.72 15.58 -6.46
N ASN A 91 4.61 15.87 -5.78
CA ASN A 91 4.02 14.92 -4.81
C ASN A 91 3.80 13.55 -5.47
N TYR A 92 3.22 13.53 -6.67
CA TYR A 92 2.99 12.29 -7.41
C TYR A 92 4.29 11.51 -7.65
N THR A 93 5.37 12.19 -8.01
CA THR A 93 6.68 11.55 -8.24
C THR A 93 7.26 10.99 -6.94
N ALA A 94 7.11 11.70 -5.82
CA ALA A 94 7.56 11.22 -4.52
C ALA A 94 6.77 9.97 -4.08
N GLU A 95 5.45 9.98 -4.25
CA GLU A 95 4.57 8.84 -3.93
C GLU A 95 4.90 7.63 -4.80
N ALA A 96 5.05 7.82 -6.11
CA ALA A 96 5.44 6.76 -7.02
C ALA A 96 6.81 6.18 -6.65
N GLN A 97 7.75 7.01 -6.22
CA GLN A 97 9.06 6.54 -5.76
C GLN A 97 8.98 5.71 -4.49
N ALA A 98 8.04 6.00 -3.59
CA ALA A 98 7.85 5.20 -2.37
C ALA A 98 7.36 3.77 -2.67
N LEU A 99 6.79 3.54 -3.86
CA LEU A 99 6.30 2.23 -4.31
C LEU A 99 7.30 1.44 -5.17
N LEU A 100 8.40 2.06 -5.59
CA LEU A 100 9.45 1.47 -6.45
C LEU A 100 10.63 0.97 -5.61
#